data_AF-A0A0G0BZK1-F1
#
_entry.id   AF-A0A0G0BZK1-F1
#
_cell.length_a   1.000
_cell.length_b   1.000
_cell.length_c   1.000
_cell.angle_alpha   90.00
_cell.angle_beta   90.00
_cell.angle_gamma   90.00
#
_symmetry.space_group_name_H-M   'P 1'
#
loop_
_entity.id
_entity.type
_entity.pdbx_description
1 polymer ?
#
loop_
_entity_poly.entity_id
_entity_poly.type
_entity_poly.pdbx_seq_one_letter_code
_entity_poly.pdbx_strand_id
1 'polypeptide(L)'
;MWFLSIIWIFFAFLLIMATIFGFFAKYHWFFALFSHFRVQYFFATIIFLLIPEFFEKNIYIFYIQILLLIAFVSNLFLIYPYLKFSKSKNKIKADLKVMFINIYMNNLKLKKITDYIIKIHPDIIGIAEYCTEHQEIMKTLVPFYKNSFGICKYKSGFGFAFFSKYKFKEFYRGGDEHMPFSIFEIFHPKQNFYVGVLF
;
A
#
# COMPACT_ATOMS: atom_id res chain seq x y z
N MET A 1 38.04 16.14 -14.42
CA MET A 1 37.67 14.88 -13.72
C MET A 1 37.33 15.09 -12.25
N TRP A 2 38.11 15.87 -11.50
CA TRP A 2 37.87 16.15 -10.07
C TRP A 2 36.48 16.71 -9.71
N PHE A 3 35.94 17.64 -10.50
CA PHE A 3 34.58 18.16 -10.26
C PHE A 3 33.50 17.06 -10.34
N LEU A 4 33.64 16.11 -11.29
CA LEU A 4 32.70 15.00 -11.45
C LEU A 4 32.77 14.01 -10.30
N SER A 5 33.97 13.78 -9.72
CA SER A 5 34.10 12.91 -8.56
C SER A 5 33.46 13.52 -7.31
N ILE A 6 33.51 14.83 -7.13
CA ILE A 6 32.79 15.53 -6.03
C ILE A 6 31.28 15.36 -6.16
N ILE A 7 30.74 15.55 -7.38
CA ILE A 7 29.31 15.34 -7.65
C ILE A 7 28.92 13.89 -7.34
N TRP A 8 29.72 12.93 -7.82
CA TRP A 8 29.47 11.51 -7.55
C TRP A 8 29.49 11.21 -6.05
N ILE A 9 30.48 11.73 -5.30
CA ILE A 9 30.59 11.58 -3.84
C ILE A 9 29.32 12.10 -3.15
N PHE A 10 28.85 13.29 -3.54
CA PHE A 10 27.65 13.91 -2.96
C PHE A 10 26.42 13.02 -3.14
N PHE A 11 26.16 12.56 -4.37
CA PHE A 11 25.00 11.71 -4.64
C PHE A 11 25.13 10.30 -4.06
N ALA A 12 26.34 9.72 -4.03
CA ALA A 12 26.61 8.46 -3.36
C ALA A 12 26.29 8.57 -1.86
N PHE A 13 26.69 9.66 -1.22
CA PHE A 13 26.39 9.92 0.18
C PHE A 13 24.89 10.05 0.44
N LEU A 14 24.15 10.78 -0.40
CA LEU A 14 22.69 10.86 -0.29
C LEU A 14 22.02 9.49 -0.42
N LEU A 15 22.50 8.64 -1.33
CA LEU A 15 21.97 7.29 -1.51
C LEU A 15 22.23 6.38 -0.30
N ILE A 16 23.42 6.49 0.31
CA ILE A 16 23.76 5.80 1.56
C ILE A 16 22.85 6.29 2.69
N MET A 17 22.68 7.60 2.84
CA MET A 17 21.79 8.18 3.86
C MET A 17 20.34 7.75 3.68
N ALA A 18 19.83 7.74 2.45
CA ALA A 18 18.48 7.25 2.14
C ALA A 18 18.31 5.78 2.55
N THR A 19 19.32 4.94 2.28
CA THR A 19 19.32 3.54 2.70
C THR A 19 19.27 3.41 4.23
N ILE A 20 20.09 4.18 4.95
CA ILE A 20 20.15 4.20 6.42
C ILE A 20 18.81 4.67 7.00
N PHE A 21 18.26 5.79 6.52
CA PHE A 21 16.98 6.32 6.97
C PHE A 21 15.83 5.33 6.77
N GLY A 22 15.85 4.53 5.70
CA GLY A 22 14.87 3.47 5.52
C GLY A 22 14.82 2.47 6.68
N PHE A 23 15.92 2.23 7.40
CA PHE A 23 15.93 1.34 8.59
C PHE A 23 15.25 1.95 9.82
N PHE A 24 15.09 3.27 9.87
CA PHE A 24 14.43 3.98 10.96
C PHE A 24 12.92 4.16 10.74
N ALA A 25 12.36 3.55 9.68
CA ALA A 25 10.94 3.62 9.34
C ALA A 25 9.98 3.30 10.49
N LYS A 26 10.37 2.38 11.39
CA LYS A 26 9.56 1.99 12.56
C LYS A 26 9.46 3.06 13.64
N TYR A 27 10.34 4.06 13.64
CA TYR A 27 10.40 5.08 14.69
C TYR A 27 9.65 6.36 14.32
N HIS A 28 9.55 6.70 13.03
CA HIS A 28 8.86 7.89 12.59
C HIS A 28 8.37 7.74 11.14
N TRP A 29 7.15 8.24 10.86
CA TRP A 29 6.52 8.15 9.53
C TRP A 29 7.39 8.78 8.42
N PHE A 30 8.11 9.87 8.74
CA PHE A 30 9.05 10.49 7.79
C PHE A 30 10.12 9.51 7.30
N PHE A 31 10.66 8.65 8.17
CA PHE A 31 11.64 7.63 7.77
C PHE A 31 11.00 6.49 6.97
N ALA A 32 9.70 6.27 7.12
CA ALA A 32 8.97 5.29 6.32
C ALA A 32 9.02 5.64 4.82
N LEU A 33 9.04 6.94 4.47
CA LEU A 33 9.20 7.42 3.09
C LEU A 33 10.42 6.80 2.39
N PHE A 34 11.55 6.69 3.09
CA PHE A 34 12.79 6.12 2.54
C PHE A 34 12.74 4.60 2.38
N SER A 35 11.88 3.91 3.14
CA SER A 35 11.75 2.45 3.03
C SER A 35 11.01 2.01 1.76
N HIS A 36 10.23 2.90 1.13
CA HIS A 36 9.43 2.58 -0.06
C HIS A 36 10.27 2.46 -1.35
N PHE A 37 11.45 3.07 -1.40
CA PHE A 37 12.27 3.16 -2.62
C PHE A 37 13.48 2.20 -2.64
N ARG A 38 13.47 1.15 -1.81
CA ARG A 38 14.61 0.23 -1.68
C ARG A 38 15.03 -0.44 -2.99
N VAL A 39 14.07 -0.77 -3.86
CA VAL A 39 14.35 -1.37 -5.18
C VAL A 39 15.10 -0.38 -6.06
N GLN A 40 14.69 0.89 -6.07
CA GLN A 40 15.36 1.96 -6.79
C GLN A 40 16.76 2.20 -6.22
N TYR A 41 16.91 2.17 -4.89
CA TYR A 41 18.21 2.31 -4.24
C TYR A 41 19.15 1.16 -4.58
N PHE A 42 18.65 -0.08 -4.61
CA PHE A 42 19.43 -1.24 -5.05
C PHE A 42 20.01 -1.04 -6.45
N PHE A 43 19.19 -0.69 -7.44
CA PHE A 43 19.68 -0.44 -8.80
C PHE A 43 20.62 0.78 -8.88
N ALA A 44 20.30 1.85 -8.15
CA ALA A 44 21.17 3.01 -8.07
C ALA A 44 22.54 2.66 -7.47
N THR A 45 22.61 1.82 -6.43
CA THR A 45 23.88 1.40 -5.83
C THR A 45 24.75 0.62 -6.82
N ILE A 46 24.17 -0.19 -7.70
CA ILE A 46 24.92 -0.88 -8.78
C ILE A 46 25.57 0.15 -9.71
N ILE A 47 24.79 1.13 -10.19
CA ILE A 47 25.30 2.18 -11.08
C ILE A 47 26.44 2.96 -10.38
N PHE A 48 26.22 3.36 -9.14
CA PHE A 48 27.20 4.15 -8.39
C PHE A 48 28.45 3.36 -8.01
N LEU A 49 28.39 2.04 -7.87
CA LEU A 49 29.56 1.20 -7.64
C LEU A 49 30.49 1.11 -8.86
N LEU A 50 29.96 1.20 -10.08
CA LEU A 50 30.72 1.06 -11.34
C LEU A 50 31.36 2.37 -11.81
N ILE A 51 30.73 3.53 -11.55
CA ILE A 51 31.21 4.84 -12.02
C ILE A 51 32.66 5.20 -11.59
N PRO A 52 33.12 4.88 -10.37
CA PRO A 52 34.47 5.25 -9.92
C PRO A 52 35.62 4.66 -10.72
N GLU A 53 35.39 3.64 -11.56
CA GLU A 53 36.41 3.09 -12.47
C GLU A 53 36.93 4.15 -13.46
N PHE A 54 36.16 5.22 -13.68
CA PHE A 54 36.54 6.35 -14.53
C PHE A 54 37.19 7.52 -13.76
N PHE A 55 37.41 7.42 -12.45
CA PHE A 55 38.03 8.47 -11.66
C PHE A 55 39.45 8.10 -11.24
N GLU A 56 40.26 9.11 -10.94
CA GLU A 56 41.57 8.90 -10.34
C GLU A 56 41.44 8.22 -8.98
N LYS A 57 42.34 7.28 -8.69
CA LYS A 57 42.33 6.53 -7.44
C LYS A 57 42.49 7.48 -6.27
N ASN A 58 41.50 7.47 -5.38
CA ASN A 58 41.46 8.32 -4.20
C ASN A 58 40.94 7.52 -3.01
N ILE A 59 41.60 7.66 -1.86
CA ILE A 59 41.25 6.95 -0.63
C ILE A 59 39.81 7.23 -0.17
N TYR A 60 39.29 8.44 -0.39
CA TYR A 60 37.91 8.80 -0.04
C TYR A 60 36.89 8.07 -0.93
N ILE A 61 37.19 7.93 -2.22
CA ILE A 61 36.36 7.19 -3.17
C ILE A 61 36.28 5.71 -2.76
N PHE A 62 37.42 5.13 -2.35
CA PHE A 62 37.48 3.76 -1.86
C PHE A 62 36.57 3.54 -0.63
N TYR A 63 36.62 4.42 0.38
CA TYR A 63 35.73 4.30 1.54
C TYR A 63 34.24 4.42 1.17
N ILE A 64 33.90 5.32 0.24
CA ILE A 64 32.51 5.46 -0.22
C ILE A 64 32.05 4.22 -0.99
N GLN A 65 32.91 3.59 -1.79
CA GLN A 65 32.59 2.33 -2.47
C GLN A 65 32.29 1.20 -1.46
N ILE A 66 33.02 1.12 -0.35
CA ILE A 66 32.72 0.16 0.73
C ILE A 66 31.33 0.43 1.32
N LEU A 67 31.01 1.69 1.62
CA LEU A 67 29.69 2.05 2.14
C LEU A 67 28.56 1.78 1.13
N LEU A 68 28.79 2.02 -0.15
CA LEU A 68 27.86 1.67 -1.23
C LEU A 68 27.67 0.16 -1.35
N LEU A 69 28.73 -0.64 -1.16
CA LEU A 69 28.63 -2.10 -1.16
C LEU A 69 27.79 -2.59 0.02
N ILE A 70 27.97 -2.01 1.20
CA ILE A 70 27.13 -2.29 2.38
C ILE A 70 25.67 -1.93 2.09
N ALA A 71 25.42 -0.76 1.49
CA ALA A 71 24.07 -0.33 1.10
C ALA A 71 23.45 -1.28 0.06
N PHE A 72 24.22 -1.72 -0.93
CA PHE A 72 23.80 -2.69 -1.95
C PHE A 72 23.37 -4.02 -1.31
N VAL A 73 24.23 -4.63 -0.48
CA VAL A 73 23.94 -5.90 0.20
C VAL A 73 22.72 -5.75 1.12
N SER A 74 22.63 -4.63 1.84
CA SER A 74 21.52 -4.33 2.73
C SER A 74 20.18 -4.26 1.98
N ASN A 75 20.13 -3.55 0.85
CA ASN A 75 18.92 -3.46 0.05
C ASN A 75 18.59 -4.80 -0.62
N LEU A 76 19.60 -5.53 -1.13
CA LEU A 76 19.41 -6.87 -1.71
C LEU A 76 18.78 -7.83 -0.70
N PHE A 77 19.31 -7.87 0.53
CA PHE A 77 18.79 -8.73 1.59
C PHE A 77 17.30 -8.47 1.87
N LEU A 78 16.90 -7.19 1.88
CA LEU A 78 15.50 -6.80 2.12
C LEU A 78 14.58 -7.08 0.93
N ILE A 79 15.10 -7.02 -0.31
CA ILE A 79 14.33 -7.25 -1.54
C ILE A 79 14.23 -8.74 -1.86
N TYR A 80 15.22 -9.54 -1.48
CA TYR A 80 15.33 -10.96 -1.83
C TYR A 80 14.06 -11.79 -1.57
N PRO A 81 13.32 -11.63 -0.46
CA PRO A 81 12.07 -12.35 -0.23
C PRO A 81 11.01 -12.10 -1.32
N TYR A 82 10.99 -10.89 -1.90
CA TYR A 82 10.02 -10.49 -2.92
C TYR A 82 10.38 -11.00 -4.33
N LEU A 83 11.63 -11.40 -4.55
CA LEU A 83 12.08 -12.01 -5.81
C LEU A 83 11.64 -13.48 -5.92
N LYS A 84 11.22 -14.09 -4.81
CA LYS A 84 10.63 -15.43 -4.83
C LYS A 84 9.19 -15.32 -5.32
N PHE A 85 8.99 -15.55 -6.62
CA PHE A 85 7.67 -15.78 -7.17
C PHE A 85 7.05 -17.01 -6.51
N SER A 86 6.26 -16.81 -5.46
CA SER A 86 5.43 -17.88 -4.91
C SER A 86 4.51 -18.34 -6.04
N LYS A 87 4.65 -19.59 -6.47
CA LYS A 87 3.62 -20.23 -7.29
C LYS A 87 2.30 -20.07 -6.55
N SER A 88 1.31 -19.49 -7.22
CA SER A 88 -0.04 -19.34 -6.69
C SER A 88 -0.47 -20.71 -6.14
N LYS A 89 -0.63 -20.81 -4.81
CA LYS A 89 -1.17 -22.02 -4.20
C LYS A 89 -2.56 -22.24 -4.81
N ASN A 90 -2.83 -23.50 -5.17
CA ASN A 90 -4.05 -23.97 -5.82
C ASN A 90 -5.30 -23.19 -5.41
N LYS A 91 -6.20 -22.93 -6.37
CA LYS A 91 -7.53 -22.32 -6.14
C LYS A 91 -8.30 -23.14 -5.09
N ILE A 92 -8.11 -22.82 -3.82
CA ILE A 92 -8.99 -23.26 -2.75
C ILE A 92 -10.34 -22.64 -3.09
N LYS A 93 -11.40 -23.45 -3.20
CA LYS A 93 -12.77 -22.91 -3.26
C LYS A 93 -12.94 -22.06 -2.01
N ALA A 94 -13.00 -20.74 -2.18
CA ALA A 94 -13.21 -19.84 -1.07
C ALA A 94 -14.68 -19.91 -0.67
N ASP A 95 -14.94 -20.37 0.55
CA ASP A 95 -16.29 -20.42 1.15
C ASP A 95 -16.89 -19.02 1.40
N LEU A 96 -16.06 -17.98 1.36
CA LEU A 96 -16.43 -16.59 1.56
C LEU A 96 -15.64 -15.71 0.58
N LYS A 97 -16.34 -14.89 -0.20
CA LYS A 97 -15.72 -13.96 -1.14
C LYS A 97 -15.79 -12.53 -0.61
N VAL A 98 -14.66 -12.00 -0.18
CA VAL A 98 -14.55 -10.62 0.31
C VAL A 98 -13.87 -9.75 -0.75
N MET A 99 -14.43 -8.57 -0.98
CA MET A 99 -13.86 -7.54 -1.84
C MET A 99 -13.61 -6.28 -1.04
N PHE A 100 -12.41 -5.71 -1.18
CA PHE A 100 -12.10 -4.37 -0.71
C PHE A 100 -11.65 -3.52 -1.88
N ILE A 101 -12.16 -2.30 -2.00
CA ILE A 101 -11.78 -1.38 -3.05
C ILE A 101 -11.71 0.04 -2.51
N ASN A 102 -10.60 0.73 -2.75
CA ASN A 102 -10.56 2.19 -2.67
C ASN A 102 -10.95 2.74 -4.04
N ILE A 103 -12.02 3.54 -4.11
CA ILE A 103 -12.60 3.98 -5.38
C ILE A 103 -12.02 5.29 -5.93
N TYR A 104 -11.14 5.95 -5.17
CA TYR A 104 -10.63 7.31 -5.40
C TYR A 104 -11.75 8.38 -5.44
N MET A 105 -11.72 9.37 -4.55
CA MET A 105 -12.80 10.35 -4.39
C MET A 105 -13.21 11.06 -5.69
N ASN A 106 -12.25 11.30 -6.58
CA ASN A 106 -12.49 12.04 -7.83
C ASN A 106 -12.76 11.11 -9.03
N ASN A 107 -13.09 9.83 -8.80
CA ASN A 107 -13.29 8.87 -9.87
C ASN A 107 -14.69 8.94 -10.48
N LEU A 108 -14.77 9.45 -11.70
CA LEU A 108 -16.03 9.57 -12.43
C LEU A 108 -16.55 8.25 -13.04
N LYS A 109 -15.78 7.16 -12.97
CA LYS A 109 -16.11 5.87 -13.62
C LYS A 109 -16.86 4.89 -12.69
N LEU A 110 -17.81 5.40 -11.89
CA LEU A 110 -18.53 4.62 -10.88
C LEU A 110 -19.24 3.38 -11.44
N LYS A 111 -19.81 3.49 -12.65
CA LYS A 111 -20.47 2.35 -13.31
C LYS A 111 -19.52 1.17 -13.55
N LYS A 112 -18.27 1.43 -13.91
CA LYS A 112 -17.28 0.34 -14.11
C LYS A 112 -16.98 -0.38 -12.80
N ILE A 113 -16.97 0.35 -11.69
CA ILE A 113 -16.77 -0.23 -10.36
C ILE A 113 -17.95 -1.12 -9.99
N THR A 114 -19.19 -0.63 -10.13
CA THR A 114 -20.38 -1.41 -9.78
C THR A 114 -20.55 -2.62 -10.70
N ASP A 115 -20.34 -2.48 -12.01
CA ASP A 115 -20.38 -3.59 -12.98
C ASP A 115 -19.33 -4.66 -12.62
N TYR A 116 -18.13 -4.24 -12.20
CA TYR A 116 -17.09 -5.17 -11.76
C TYR A 116 -17.47 -5.88 -10.46
N ILE A 117 -18.01 -5.16 -9.47
CA ILE A 117 -18.50 -5.74 -8.22
C ILE A 117 -19.60 -6.78 -8.51
N ILE A 118 -20.57 -6.46 -9.36
CA ILE A 118 -21.65 -7.36 -9.75
C ILE A 118 -21.10 -8.59 -10.46
N LYS A 119 -20.15 -8.42 -11.40
CA LYS A 119 -19.50 -9.52 -12.10
C LYS A 119 -18.74 -10.46 -11.16
N ILE A 120 -18.03 -9.91 -10.18
CA ILE A 120 -17.29 -10.70 -9.19
C ILE A 120 -18.25 -11.34 -8.17
N HIS A 121 -19.40 -10.72 -7.90
CA HIS A 121 -20.44 -11.19 -6.98
C HIS A 121 -19.92 -11.59 -5.57
N PRO A 122 -19.11 -10.73 -4.91
CA PRO A 122 -18.61 -11.00 -3.56
C PRO A 122 -19.76 -11.15 -2.55
N ASP A 123 -19.47 -11.74 -1.39
CA ASP A 123 -20.43 -11.85 -0.29
C ASP A 123 -20.36 -10.64 0.65
N ILE A 124 -19.17 -10.03 0.75
CA ILE A 124 -18.88 -8.85 1.55
C ILE A 124 -18.06 -7.86 0.72
N ILE A 125 -18.41 -6.58 0.80
CA ILE A 125 -17.69 -5.49 0.13
C ILE A 125 -17.37 -4.40 1.15
N GLY A 126 -16.11 -4.00 1.21
CA GLY A 126 -15.68 -2.73 1.79
C GLY A 126 -15.26 -1.75 0.70
N ILE A 127 -15.74 -0.51 0.78
CA ILE A 127 -15.40 0.57 -0.14
C ILE A 127 -14.78 1.71 0.66
N ALA A 128 -13.53 2.05 0.40
CA ALA A 128 -12.86 3.24 0.92
C ALA A 128 -12.95 4.40 -0.08
N GLU A 129 -12.75 5.64 0.38
CA GLU A 129 -12.98 6.90 -0.36
C GLU A 129 -14.43 7.08 -0.85
N TYR A 130 -15.40 6.55 -0.09
CA TYR A 130 -16.82 6.78 -0.34
C TYR A 130 -17.26 8.18 0.11
N CYS A 131 -17.85 8.96 -0.79
CA CYS A 131 -18.28 10.34 -0.55
C CYS A 131 -19.66 10.61 -1.16
N THR A 132 -20.12 11.86 -1.08
CA THR A 132 -21.48 12.28 -1.46
C THR A 132 -21.74 12.09 -2.94
N GLU A 133 -20.71 12.26 -3.75
CA GLU A 133 -20.66 12.10 -5.19
C GLU A 133 -20.81 10.62 -5.60
N HIS A 134 -20.63 9.70 -4.64
CA HIS A 134 -20.65 8.25 -4.86
C HIS A 134 -21.98 7.58 -4.50
N GLN A 135 -23.02 8.34 -4.16
CA GLN A 135 -24.34 7.80 -3.77
C GLN A 135 -24.94 6.81 -4.79
N GLU A 136 -24.59 6.94 -6.08
CA GLU A 136 -25.03 6.02 -7.12
C GLU A 136 -24.54 4.58 -6.91
N ILE A 137 -23.38 4.40 -6.26
CA ILE A 137 -22.87 3.09 -5.86
C ILE A 137 -23.85 2.40 -4.91
N MET A 138 -24.34 3.12 -3.89
CA MET A 138 -25.31 2.57 -2.94
C MET A 138 -26.58 2.16 -3.67
N LYS A 139 -27.14 3.04 -4.50
CA LYS A 139 -28.36 2.76 -5.27
C LYS A 139 -28.21 1.52 -6.16
N THR A 140 -27.05 1.36 -6.79
CA THR A 140 -26.79 0.23 -7.70
C THR A 140 -26.58 -1.09 -6.97
N LEU A 141 -25.93 -1.06 -5.80
CA LEU A 141 -25.54 -2.29 -5.09
C LEU A 141 -26.57 -2.78 -4.07
N VAL A 142 -27.38 -1.90 -3.46
CA VAL A 142 -28.41 -2.29 -2.47
C VAL A 142 -29.33 -3.44 -2.95
N PRO A 143 -29.78 -3.51 -4.21
CA PRO A 143 -30.58 -4.65 -4.69
C PRO A 143 -29.89 -6.02 -4.58
N PHE A 144 -28.55 -6.05 -4.62
CA PHE A 144 -27.75 -7.27 -4.54
C PHE A 144 -27.30 -7.61 -3.10
N TYR A 145 -27.31 -6.61 -2.21
CA TYR A 145 -26.82 -6.73 -0.83
C TYR A 145 -27.86 -6.19 0.14
N LYS A 146 -28.63 -7.11 0.73
CA LYS A 146 -29.73 -6.79 1.68
C LYS A 146 -29.26 -5.97 2.89
N ASN A 147 -27.98 -6.06 3.25
CA ASN A 147 -27.40 -5.33 4.37
C ASN A 147 -26.34 -4.39 3.81
N SER A 148 -26.49 -3.10 4.08
CA SER A 148 -25.55 -2.07 3.66
C SER A 148 -25.43 -0.98 4.71
N PHE A 149 -24.25 -0.38 4.81
CA PHE A 149 -23.93 0.69 5.71
C PHE A 149 -22.97 1.65 5.02
N GLY A 150 -23.10 2.96 5.23
CA GLY A 150 -22.23 3.94 4.62
C GLY A 150 -22.03 5.15 5.50
N ILE A 151 -20.78 5.55 5.67
CA ILE A 151 -20.40 6.84 6.26
C ILE A 151 -19.80 7.66 5.15
N CYS A 152 -20.43 8.79 4.88
CA CYS A 152 -19.93 9.75 3.92
C CYS A 152 -19.80 11.11 4.62
N LYS A 153 -18.59 11.65 4.66
CA LYS A 153 -18.35 13.04 5.06
C LYS A 153 -18.06 13.87 3.80
N TYR A 154 -18.88 14.90 3.57
CA TYR A 154 -18.83 15.77 2.40
C TYR A 154 -17.40 16.24 2.09
N LYS A 155 -16.92 16.02 0.86
CA LYS A 155 -15.61 16.45 0.33
C LYS A 155 -14.35 16.01 1.09
N SER A 156 -14.46 15.15 2.10
CA SER A 156 -13.31 14.75 2.91
C SER A 156 -12.47 13.64 2.26
N GLY A 157 -13.06 12.83 1.38
CA GLY A 157 -12.41 11.65 0.85
C GLY A 157 -12.25 10.53 1.88
N PHE A 158 -12.59 10.72 3.16
CA PHE A 158 -12.32 9.76 4.24
C PHE A 158 -13.55 8.92 4.65
N GLY A 159 -14.58 8.84 3.81
CA GLY A 159 -15.77 8.02 4.08
C GLY A 159 -15.65 6.60 3.55
N PHE A 160 -16.47 5.68 4.05
CA PHE A 160 -16.48 4.30 3.58
C PHE A 160 -17.91 3.76 3.44
N ALA A 161 -18.09 2.75 2.61
CA ALA A 161 -19.31 1.97 2.49
C ALA A 161 -19.03 0.48 2.71
N PHE A 162 -20.00 -0.22 3.27
CA PHE A 162 -19.94 -1.63 3.61
C PHE A 162 -21.20 -2.32 3.13
N PHE A 163 -21.05 -3.43 2.41
CA PHE A 163 -22.16 -4.24 1.89
C PHE A 163 -21.95 -5.69 2.26
N SER A 164 -23.04 -6.39 2.57
CA SER A 164 -22.99 -7.80 2.94
C SER A 164 -24.28 -8.53 2.58
N LYS A 165 -24.14 -9.74 2.06
CA LYS A 165 -25.27 -10.68 1.90
C LYS A 165 -25.77 -11.21 3.24
N TYR A 166 -24.90 -11.24 4.24
CA TYR A 166 -25.20 -11.67 5.61
C TYR A 166 -25.59 -10.49 6.49
N LYS A 167 -26.45 -10.74 7.48
CA LYS A 167 -26.80 -9.75 8.50
C LYS A 167 -25.53 -9.33 9.24
N PHE A 168 -25.43 -8.06 9.60
CA PHE A 168 -24.32 -7.56 10.40
C PHE A 168 -24.78 -6.53 11.41
N LYS A 169 -23.91 -6.28 12.39
CA LYS A 169 -24.04 -5.22 13.38
C LYS A 169 -22.72 -4.48 13.48
N GLU A 170 -22.76 -3.15 13.59
CA GLU A 170 -21.58 -2.38 13.98
C GLU A 170 -21.21 -2.73 15.43
N PHE A 171 -20.05 -3.36 15.60
CA PHE A 171 -19.53 -3.77 16.89
C PHE A 171 -18.75 -2.64 17.56
N TYR A 172 -17.94 -1.92 16.78
CA TYR A 172 -17.13 -0.81 17.26
C TYR A 172 -16.96 0.23 16.15
N ARG A 173 -17.01 1.51 16.53
CA ARG A 173 -16.61 2.64 15.68
C ARG A 173 -15.55 3.44 16.40
N GLY A 174 -14.48 3.74 15.69
CA GLY A 174 -13.37 4.54 16.19
C GLY A 174 -12.77 5.42 15.11
N GLY A 175 -11.69 6.11 15.46
CA GLY A 175 -11.06 7.12 14.62
C GLY A 175 -11.61 8.51 14.86
N ASP A 176 -11.03 9.49 14.17
CA ASP A 176 -11.44 10.88 14.21
C ASP A 176 -12.23 11.25 12.94
N GLU A 177 -12.42 12.55 12.73
CA GLU A 177 -13.15 13.02 11.57
C GLU A 177 -12.47 12.77 10.22
N HIS A 178 -11.16 12.53 10.24
CA HIS A 178 -10.31 12.36 9.07
C HIS A 178 -9.87 10.91 8.85
N MET A 179 -10.05 10.02 9.84
CA MET A 179 -9.69 8.62 9.71
C MET A 179 -10.71 7.71 10.41
N PRO A 180 -11.99 7.74 10.02
CA PRO A 180 -13.00 6.91 10.64
C PRO A 180 -12.78 5.44 10.26
N PHE A 181 -12.99 4.55 11.21
CA PHE A 181 -13.06 3.13 10.95
C PHE A 181 -14.22 2.47 11.70
N SER A 182 -14.66 1.32 11.22
CA SER A 182 -15.69 0.54 11.90
C SER A 182 -15.42 -0.96 11.78
N ILE A 183 -15.76 -1.67 12.84
CA ILE A 183 -15.70 -3.12 12.93
C ILE A 183 -17.13 -3.63 12.94
N PHE A 184 -17.45 -4.51 11.99
CA PHE A 184 -18.75 -5.14 11.86
C PHE A 184 -18.69 -6.60 12.30
N GLU A 185 -19.59 -7.02 13.17
CA GLU A 185 -19.86 -8.43 13.43
C GLU A 185 -20.79 -8.97 12.33
N ILE A 186 -20.34 -10.01 11.63
CA ILE A 186 -21.08 -10.67 10.54
C ILE A 186 -21.70 -11.97 11.06
N PHE A 187 -23.01 -12.09 10.92
CA PHE A 187 -23.76 -13.30 11.28
C PHE A 187 -23.80 -14.28 10.10
N HIS A 188 -22.76 -15.08 9.94
CA HIS A 188 -22.65 -16.07 8.88
C HIS A 188 -23.08 -17.48 9.36
N PRO A 189 -23.76 -18.31 8.53
CA PRO A 189 -24.36 -19.58 8.96
C PRO A 189 -23.40 -20.59 9.62
N LYS A 190 -22.12 -20.58 9.22
CA LYS A 190 -21.10 -21.47 9.80
C LYS A 190 -20.48 -20.95 11.09
N GLN A 191 -20.23 -19.65 11.17
CA GLN A 191 -19.56 -18.99 12.30
C GLN A 191 -19.70 -17.47 12.15
N ASN A 192 -19.78 -16.75 13.27
CA ASN A 192 -19.67 -15.29 13.24
C ASN A 192 -18.20 -14.88 13.04
N PHE A 193 -17.98 -13.73 12.40
CA PHE A 193 -16.64 -13.14 12.28
C PHE A 193 -16.72 -11.62 12.23
N TYR A 194 -15.60 -10.97 12.51
CA TYR A 194 -15.48 -9.52 12.51
C TYR A 194 -14.78 -9.01 11.26
N VAL A 195 -15.30 -7.96 10.64
CA VAL A 195 -14.70 -7.29 9.50
C VAL A 195 -14.46 -5.82 9.84
N GLY A 196 -13.20 -5.42 9.86
CA GLY A 196 -12.82 -4.01 9.97
C GLY A 196 -12.77 -3.36 8.59
N VAL A 197 -13.41 -2.19 8.44
CA VAL A 197 -13.19 -1.30 7.31
C VAL A 197 -12.39 -0.11 7.82
N LEU A 198 -11.15 0.00 7.35
CA LEU A 198 -10.17 0.99 7.76
C LEU A 198 -9.89 1.95 6.59
N PHE A 199 -9.61 3.20 6.94
CA PHE A 199 -9.00 4.18 6.05
C PHE A 199 -7.48 4.18 6.20
#